data_AF-A0A1S1J4L6-F1
#
_entry.id   AF-A0A1S1J4L6-F1
#
_cell.length_a   1.000
_cell.length_b   1.000
_cell.length_c   1.000
_cell.angle_alpha   90.00
_cell.angle_beta   90.00
_cell.angle_gamma   90.00
#
_symmetry.space_group_name_H-M   'P 1'
#
loop_
_entity.id
_entity.type
_entity.pdbx_description
1 polymer ?
#
loop_
_entity_poly.entity_id
_entity_poly.type
_entity_poly.pdbx_seq_one_letter_code
_entity_poly.pdbx_strand_id
1 'polypeptide(L)'
;MLIKKIEIMVYQECKNKKKAKKNTGAKEQCLEGLTIKTAVHVLGFKFDSIEDAKDKTKWNAAVAEKQIIPLYEVEELASANTEDTVFEGRRNQYITSTGKKVTTYNSFLSLCSHSALKTYHKADLGLFEFTEDGAIKGVINEDGTVKGQAIVMNVGKRIDPTSDRPASTQVTLNYKDYNEFEDDGAIFRPEGWGADDIFGIFDVTLKQVSATTSEIKFTATDGCSGGDEEITSFVGLNFLLRDTAGAVVTHSFVPAAPDGIYTLTGTGFTDGFTLTLKGVVTQTGTGTSYESPTPLIIKVTP
;
A
#
# COMPACT_ATOMS: atom_id res chain seq x y z
N MET A 1 28.79 37.51 -6.10
CA MET A 1 27.87 36.85 -7.05
C MET A 1 26.83 36.11 -6.20
N LEU A 2 25.66 36.71 -5.98
CA LEU A 2 24.59 36.07 -5.20
C LEU A 2 23.91 35.02 -6.10
N ILE A 3 24.06 33.74 -5.75
CA ILE A 3 23.23 32.68 -6.30
C ILE A 3 21.83 32.90 -5.71
N LYS A 4 20.97 33.55 -6.50
CA LYS A 4 19.56 33.68 -6.18
C LYS A 4 18.97 32.28 -6.26
N LYS A 5 18.67 31.68 -5.10
CA LYS A 5 17.95 30.41 -4.99
C LYS A 5 16.67 30.58 -5.82
N ILE A 6 16.54 29.83 -6.90
CA ILE A 6 15.30 29.80 -7.68
C ILE A 6 14.30 29.08 -6.75
N GLU A 7 13.46 29.85 -6.08
CA GLU A 7 12.25 29.32 -5.47
C GLU A 7 11.36 28.88 -6.63
N ILE A 8 11.45 27.60 -6.99
CA ILE A 8 10.43 26.97 -7.80
C ILE A 8 9.16 27.07 -6.96
N MET A 9 8.16 27.81 -7.41
CA MET A 9 6.86 27.85 -6.75
C MET A 9 6.22 26.48 -6.94
N VAL A 10 6.36 25.64 -5.92
CA VAL A 10 5.83 24.29 -5.90
C VAL A 10 4.35 24.35 -5.51
N TYR A 11 3.49 23.71 -6.30
CA TYR A 11 2.09 24.10 -6.40
C TYR A 11 1.12 23.78 -5.26
N GLN A 12 1.44 23.22 -4.10
CA GLN A 12 0.45 22.82 -3.06
C GLN A 12 -0.77 21.96 -3.50
N GLU A 13 -1.72 22.48 -4.29
CA GLU A 13 -2.95 21.79 -4.68
C GLU A 13 -3.56 22.29 -6.00
N CYS A 14 -4.00 21.35 -6.83
CA CYS A 14 -4.63 21.60 -8.12
C CYS A 14 -5.82 20.66 -8.32
N LYS A 15 -6.90 21.17 -8.91
CA LYS A 15 -8.13 20.41 -9.12
C LYS A 15 -8.74 20.74 -10.46
N ASN A 16 -9.39 19.75 -11.05
CA ASN A 16 -10.31 19.97 -12.15
C ASN A 16 -11.75 19.60 -11.76
N LYS A 17 -12.72 20.18 -12.48
CA LYS A 17 -14.11 19.70 -12.49
C LYS A 17 -14.66 19.78 -13.92
N LYS A 18 -15.52 18.82 -14.27
CA LYS A 18 -16.19 18.80 -15.58
C LYS A 18 -17.00 20.09 -15.84
N LYS A 19 -16.79 20.72 -17.00
CA LYS A 19 -17.58 21.87 -17.52
C LYS A 19 -17.70 21.79 -19.04
N ALA A 20 -18.83 22.21 -19.61
CA ALA A 20 -19.14 22.05 -21.04
C ALA A 20 -18.15 22.73 -21.99
N LYS A 21 -17.64 23.92 -21.65
CA LYS A 21 -16.54 24.61 -22.35
C LYS A 21 -15.71 25.41 -21.34
N LYS A 22 -14.38 25.28 -21.39
CA LYS A 22 -13.44 26.01 -20.52
C LYS A 22 -12.69 27.06 -21.34
N ASN A 23 -12.38 28.20 -20.71
CA ASN A 23 -11.54 29.23 -21.34
C ASN A 23 -10.07 28.73 -21.37
N THR A 24 -9.36 28.96 -22.47
CA THR A 24 -7.97 28.45 -22.69
C THR A 24 -6.88 29.41 -22.23
N GLY A 25 -7.22 30.54 -21.60
CA GLY A 25 -6.23 31.49 -21.08
C GLY A 25 -5.34 30.82 -20.03
N ALA A 26 -4.03 30.86 -20.23
CA ALA A 26 -3.05 30.18 -19.39
C ALA A 26 -2.23 31.15 -18.54
N LYS A 27 -1.99 30.78 -17.28
CA LYS A 27 -0.91 31.31 -16.44
C LYS A 27 0.13 30.19 -16.24
N GLU A 28 0.98 30.28 -15.21
CA GLU A 28 1.79 29.15 -14.80
C GLU A 28 0.90 27.91 -14.59
N GLN A 29 1.35 26.77 -15.11
CA GLN A 29 0.56 25.54 -15.15
C GLN A 29 0.90 24.69 -13.94
N CYS A 30 -0.10 23.99 -13.42
CA CYS A 30 0.13 22.95 -12.43
C CYS A 30 0.57 21.68 -13.13
N LEU A 31 1.87 21.39 -13.05
CA LEU A 31 2.47 20.19 -13.61
C LEU A 31 2.80 19.23 -12.47
N GLU A 32 2.41 17.97 -12.62
CA GLU A 32 2.79 16.89 -11.72
C GLU A 32 4.22 16.37 -12.02
N GLY A 33 4.91 15.91 -10.97
CA GLY A 33 6.16 15.17 -11.12
C GLY A 33 5.95 13.73 -11.61
N LEU A 34 7.05 13.02 -11.86
CA LEU A 34 7.03 11.60 -12.22
C LEU A 34 6.43 10.75 -11.08
N THR A 35 5.53 9.81 -11.39
CA THR A 35 5.04 8.82 -10.41
C THR A 35 6.18 7.88 -9.99
N ILE A 36 6.51 7.85 -8.70
CA ILE A 36 7.59 7.03 -8.10
C ILE A 36 7.06 5.87 -7.26
N LYS A 37 5.81 5.95 -6.80
CA LYS A 37 5.17 4.90 -6.01
C LYS A 37 3.66 4.96 -6.22
N THR A 38 2.98 3.86 -5.98
CA THR A 38 1.53 3.79 -6.08
C THR A 38 0.93 3.17 -4.83
N ALA A 39 -0.32 3.51 -4.55
CA ALA A 39 -1.14 2.76 -3.61
C ALA A 39 -2.48 2.46 -4.28
N VAL A 40 -2.98 1.26 -4.09
CA VAL A 40 -4.30 0.86 -4.59
C VAL A 40 -5.27 0.78 -3.43
N HIS A 41 -6.54 0.99 -3.69
CA HIS A 41 -7.58 0.80 -2.70
C HIS A 41 -8.69 -0.11 -3.21
N VAL A 42 -9.36 -0.78 -2.27
CA VAL A 42 -10.51 -1.63 -2.56
C VAL A 42 -11.70 -0.79 -3.05
N LEU A 43 -12.60 -1.40 -3.81
CA LEU A 43 -13.79 -0.72 -4.31
C LEU A 43 -14.64 -0.15 -3.18
N GLY A 44 -15.13 1.07 -3.36
CA GLY A 44 -15.97 1.77 -2.39
C GLY A 44 -15.21 2.62 -1.37
N PHE A 45 -13.89 2.42 -1.19
CA PHE A 45 -13.08 3.29 -0.35
C PHE A 45 -13.00 4.71 -0.91
N LYS A 46 -13.07 5.69 -0.02
CA LYS A 46 -12.88 7.13 -0.29
C LYS A 46 -12.52 7.84 1.01
N PHE A 47 -11.68 8.87 0.91
CA PHE A 47 -11.51 9.86 1.98
C PHE A 47 -12.67 10.86 1.95
N ASP A 48 -13.06 11.40 3.10
CA ASP A 48 -14.19 12.35 3.14
C ASP A 48 -13.84 13.70 2.50
N SER A 49 -12.56 14.04 2.40
CA SER A 49 -12.08 15.28 1.80
C SER A 49 -10.61 15.18 1.34
N ILE A 50 -10.09 16.24 0.72
CA ILE A 50 -8.66 16.33 0.39
C ILE A 50 -7.80 16.52 1.63
N GLU A 51 -8.29 17.25 2.63
CA GLU A 51 -7.56 17.40 3.90
C GLU A 51 -7.39 16.04 4.59
N ASP A 52 -8.42 15.19 4.50
CA ASP A 52 -8.33 13.81 4.95
C ASP A 52 -7.34 12.98 4.13
N ALA A 53 -7.31 13.18 2.81
CA ALA A 53 -6.35 12.53 1.93
C ALA A 53 -4.90 13.04 2.13
N LYS A 54 -4.71 14.20 2.77
CA LYS A 54 -3.38 14.71 3.20
C LYS A 54 -2.99 14.22 4.60
N ASP A 55 -3.89 13.60 5.36
CA ASP A 55 -3.62 13.14 6.72
C ASP A 55 -3.01 11.73 6.75
N LYS A 56 -1.71 11.63 7.08
CA LYS A 56 -0.98 10.35 7.20
C LYS A 56 -1.69 9.36 8.15
N THR A 57 -2.31 9.84 9.22
CA THR A 57 -3.02 8.98 10.19
C THR A 57 -4.21 8.30 9.54
N LYS A 58 -4.93 8.97 8.62
CA LYS A 58 -6.04 8.36 7.88
C LYS A 58 -5.56 7.32 6.87
N TRP A 59 -4.43 7.57 6.21
CA TRP A 59 -3.78 6.55 5.37
C TRP A 59 -3.38 5.33 6.18
N ASN A 60 -2.69 5.50 7.31
CA ASN A 60 -2.28 4.39 8.16
C ASN A 60 -3.47 3.59 8.70
N ALA A 61 -4.56 4.27 9.08
CA ALA A 61 -5.80 3.61 9.49
C ALA A 61 -6.42 2.78 8.35
N ALA A 62 -6.52 3.36 7.15
CA ALA A 62 -7.04 2.66 5.98
C ALA A 62 -6.15 1.48 5.55
N VAL A 63 -4.83 1.58 5.72
CA VAL A 63 -3.89 0.47 5.53
C VAL A 63 -4.13 -0.63 6.56
N ALA A 64 -4.26 -0.27 7.84
CA ALA A 64 -4.53 -1.23 8.90
C ALA A 64 -5.87 -1.98 8.70
N GLU A 65 -6.86 -1.30 8.11
CA GLU A 65 -8.14 -1.89 7.71
C GLU A 65 -8.09 -2.64 6.36
N LYS A 66 -6.92 -2.72 5.71
CA LYS A 66 -6.70 -3.33 4.39
C LYS A 66 -7.54 -2.69 3.27
N GLN A 67 -7.96 -1.45 3.46
CA GLN A 67 -8.69 -0.68 2.47
C GLN A 67 -7.75 -0.03 1.46
N ILE A 68 -6.57 0.41 1.91
CA ILE A 68 -5.47 0.88 1.07
C ILE A 68 -4.32 -0.12 1.16
N ILE A 69 -3.72 -0.42 0.00
CA ILE A 69 -2.59 -1.30 -0.17
C ILE A 69 -1.48 -0.49 -0.86
N PRO A 70 -0.48 -0.01 -0.09
CA PRO A 70 0.71 0.60 -0.64
C PRO A 70 1.46 -0.44 -1.48
N LEU A 71 1.80 -0.06 -2.71
CA LEU A 71 2.56 -0.91 -3.61
C LEU A 71 4.05 -0.58 -3.54
N TYR A 72 4.82 -1.40 -4.23
CA TYR A 72 6.26 -1.23 -4.38
C TYR A 72 6.61 -0.05 -5.28
N GLU A 73 7.89 0.32 -5.29
CA GLU A 73 8.44 1.39 -6.12
C GLU A 73 8.14 1.18 -7.60
N VAL A 74 7.93 2.29 -8.29
CA VAL A 74 7.63 2.37 -9.72
C VAL A 74 8.92 2.67 -10.46
N GLU A 75 9.40 1.67 -11.19
CA GLU A 75 10.56 1.75 -12.07
C GLU A 75 10.12 1.71 -13.53
N GLU A 76 10.83 2.41 -14.40
CA GLU A 76 10.60 2.37 -15.86
C GLU A 76 9.14 2.62 -16.26
N LEU A 77 8.52 3.64 -15.67
CA LEU A 77 7.16 4.05 -16.00
C LEU A 77 7.06 4.41 -17.49
N ALA A 78 6.09 3.82 -18.17
CA ALA A 78 5.82 4.07 -19.59
C ALA A 78 4.32 4.18 -19.86
N SER A 79 4.00 5.03 -20.85
CA SER A 79 2.67 5.06 -21.45
C SER A 79 2.54 3.93 -22.45
N ALA A 80 1.43 3.21 -22.38
CA ALA A 80 1.02 2.18 -23.33
C ALA A 80 -0.38 2.48 -23.89
N ASN A 81 -0.76 3.78 -23.92
CA ASN A 81 -2.05 4.22 -24.42
C ASN A 81 -2.30 3.70 -25.85
N THR A 82 -3.55 3.37 -26.15
CA THR A 82 -3.98 2.97 -27.48
C THR A 82 -4.87 4.04 -28.10
N GLU A 83 -4.78 4.19 -29.41
CA GLU A 83 -5.66 5.08 -30.18
C GLU A 83 -7.04 4.44 -30.44
N ASP A 84 -8.00 5.27 -30.84
CA ASP A 84 -9.28 4.82 -31.37
C ASP A 84 -9.05 3.94 -32.62
N THR A 85 -9.76 2.82 -32.69
CA THR A 85 -9.84 2.03 -33.92
C THR A 85 -10.94 2.60 -34.80
N VAL A 86 -10.61 2.97 -36.03
CA VAL A 86 -11.55 3.58 -36.97
C VAL A 86 -11.73 2.68 -38.18
N PHE A 87 -12.98 2.46 -38.56
CA PHE A 87 -13.35 1.89 -39.86
C PHE A 87 -13.72 3.02 -40.82
N GLU A 88 -12.93 3.15 -41.89
CA GLU A 88 -13.15 4.10 -42.98
C GLU A 88 -14.19 3.55 -43.97
N GLY A 89 -15.43 4.01 -43.86
CA GLY A 89 -16.46 3.73 -44.85
C GLY A 89 -16.35 4.66 -46.06
N ARG A 90 -17.07 4.35 -47.15
CA ARG A 90 -17.06 5.14 -48.40
C ARG A 90 -17.47 6.62 -48.21
N ARG A 91 -18.24 6.95 -47.18
CA ARG A 91 -18.75 8.31 -46.90
C ARG A 91 -18.58 8.77 -45.45
N ASN A 92 -18.39 7.84 -44.51
CA ASN A 92 -18.39 8.11 -43.08
C ASN A 92 -17.29 7.30 -42.40
N GLN A 93 -16.74 7.85 -41.32
CA GLN A 93 -15.87 7.16 -40.37
C GLN A 93 -16.70 6.59 -39.22
N TYR A 94 -16.37 5.38 -38.78
CA TYR A 94 -17.00 4.74 -37.63
C TYR A 94 -15.91 4.32 -36.64
N ILE A 95 -15.96 4.85 -35.42
CA ILE A 95 -15.10 4.39 -34.33
C ILE A 95 -15.62 3.02 -33.88
N THR A 96 -14.80 1.99 -34.06
CA THR A 96 -15.15 0.59 -33.75
C THR A 96 -14.65 0.16 -32.38
N SER A 97 -13.64 0.84 -31.84
CA SER A 97 -13.19 0.73 -30.45
C SER A 97 -12.58 2.04 -30.01
N THR A 98 -12.88 2.47 -28.79
CA THR A 98 -12.23 3.63 -28.18
C THR A 98 -10.83 3.25 -27.70
N GLY A 99 -9.90 4.19 -27.82
CA GLY A 99 -8.59 4.15 -27.23
C GLY A 99 -8.66 3.99 -25.70
N LYS A 100 -7.60 3.45 -25.13
CA LYS A 100 -7.51 3.18 -23.69
C LYS A 100 -6.28 3.89 -23.15
N LYS A 101 -6.44 4.53 -21.99
CA LYS A 101 -5.30 4.94 -21.17
C LYS A 101 -4.75 3.69 -20.51
N VAL A 102 -3.47 3.43 -20.73
CA VAL A 102 -2.75 2.29 -20.15
C VAL A 102 -1.38 2.77 -19.71
N THR A 103 -1.02 2.43 -18.48
CA THR A 103 0.31 2.69 -17.94
C THR A 103 0.97 1.38 -17.58
N THR A 104 2.25 1.25 -17.91
CA THR A 104 3.06 0.11 -17.50
C THR A 104 4.25 0.58 -16.70
N TYR A 105 4.61 -0.18 -15.67
CA TYR A 105 5.86 0.02 -14.94
C TYR A 105 6.41 -1.33 -14.49
N ASN A 106 7.66 -1.32 -14.05
CA ASN A 106 8.30 -2.45 -13.40
C ASN A 106 8.53 -2.13 -11.93
N SER A 107 8.53 -3.15 -11.09
CA SER A 107 9.06 -3.06 -9.73
C SER A 107 10.15 -4.09 -9.54
N PHE A 108 11.26 -3.73 -8.91
CA PHE A 108 12.33 -4.67 -8.58
C PHE A 108 11.95 -5.46 -7.33
N LEU A 109 11.59 -6.75 -7.52
CA LEU A 109 10.94 -7.54 -6.47
C LEU A 109 11.60 -8.91 -6.29
N SER A 110 11.74 -9.29 -5.03
CA SER A 110 11.99 -10.67 -4.61
C SER A 110 10.76 -11.56 -4.85
N LEU A 111 10.91 -12.88 -4.64
CA LEU A 111 9.82 -13.84 -4.88
C LEU A 111 8.60 -13.61 -4.00
N CYS A 112 8.79 -13.28 -2.73
CA CYS A 112 7.69 -13.02 -1.81
C CYS A 112 6.90 -11.77 -2.19
N SER A 113 7.59 -10.67 -2.50
CA SER A 113 6.96 -9.42 -2.91
C SER A 113 6.24 -9.57 -4.25
N HIS A 114 6.81 -10.33 -5.20
CA HIS A 114 6.11 -10.71 -6.43
C HIS A 114 4.83 -11.51 -6.13
N SER A 115 4.91 -12.52 -5.26
CA SER A 115 3.76 -13.36 -4.90
C SER A 115 2.65 -12.52 -4.26
N ALA A 116 2.99 -11.61 -3.34
CA ALA A 116 2.05 -10.68 -2.74
C ALA A 116 1.39 -9.78 -3.79
N LEU A 117 2.18 -9.15 -4.66
CA LEU A 117 1.64 -8.30 -5.73
C LEU A 117 0.72 -9.08 -6.68
N LYS A 118 1.09 -10.33 -7.00
CA LYS A 118 0.35 -11.20 -7.92
C LYS A 118 -1.06 -11.52 -7.44
N THR A 119 -1.34 -11.45 -6.14
CA THR A 119 -2.69 -11.65 -5.59
C THR A 119 -3.71 -10.64 -6.12
N TYR A 120 -3.25 -9.47 -6.59
CA TYR A 120 -4.08 -8.41 -7.17
C TYR A 120 -4.18 -8.47 -8.70
N HIS A 121 -3.69 -9.54 -9.34
CA HIS A 121 -3.79 -9.68 -10.80
C HIS A 121 -5.25 -9.76 -11.26
N LYS A 122 -5.62 -8.88 -12.21
CA LYS A 122 -6.98 -8.65 -12.73
C LYS A 122 -7.97 -8.12 -11.69
N ALA A 123 -7.48 -7.52 -10.61
CA ALA A 123 -8.33 -6.90 -9.61
C ALA A 123 -8.82 -5.52 -10.09
N ASP A 124 -10.09 -5.24 -9.79
CA ASP A 124 -10.71 -3.93 -9.92
C ASP A 124 -10.38 -3.11 -8.68
N LEU A 125 -9.70 -1.97 -8.87
CA LEU A 125 -9.13 -1.17 -7.78
C LEU A 125 -9.24 0.32 -8.12
N GLY A 126 -9.06 1.18 -7.13
CA GLY A 126 -8.73 2.59 -7.36
C GLY A 126 -7.25 2.85 -7.10
N LEU A 127 -6.63 3.72 -7.91
CA LEU A 127 -5.20 3.99 -7.90
C LEU A 127 -4.91 5.42 -7.40
N PHE A 128 -4.10 5.52 -6.37
CA PHE A 128 -3.38 6.74 -6.02
C PHE A 128 -1.94 6.64 -6.53
N GLU A 129 -1.44 7.73 -7.11
CA GLU A 129 -0.06 7.84 -7.59
C GLU A 129 0.68 8.87 -6.76
N PHE A 130 1.84 8.50 -6.22
CA PHE A 130 2.75 9.40 -5.51
C PHE A 130 3.84 9.84 -6.45
N THR A 131 4.09 11.15 -6.49
CA THR A 131 5.05 11.76 -7.41
C THR A 131 6.34 12.18 -6.70
N GLU A 132 7.44 12.29 -7.46
CA GLU A 132 8.75 12.70 -6.94
C GLU A 132 8.76 14.09 -6.29
N ASP A 133 7.83 14.96 -6.67
CA ASP A 133 7.66 16.30 -6.10
C ASP A 133 6.74 16.31 -4.86
N GLY A 134 6.48 15.14 -4.28
CA GLY A 134 5.73 14.96 -3.03
C GLY A 134 4.22 15.17 -3.17
N ALA A 135 3.67 15.11 -4.39
CA ALA A 135 2.24 15.19 -4.60
C ALA A 135 1.61 13.79 -4.68
N ILE A 136 0.30 13.76 -4.46
CA ILE A 136 -0.55 12.59 -4.64
C ILE A 136 -1.60 12.93 -5.68
N LYS A 137 -1.77 12.04 -6.65
CA LYS A 137 -2.81 12.13 -7.68
C LYS A 137 -4.01 11.28 -7.25
N GLY A 138 -5.19 11.86 -7.31
CA GLY A 138 -6.47 11.21 -7.06
C GLY A 138 -7.61 11.85 -7.85
N VAL A 139 -8.83 11.47 -7.52
CA VAL A 139 -10.07 11.93 -8.16
C VAL A 139 -11.01 12.44 -7.08
N ILE A 140 -11.62 13.59 -7.30
CA ILE A 140 -12.64 14.17 -6.41
C ILE A 140 -14.03 13.86 -6.96
N ASN A 141 -14.86 13.22 -6.15
CA ASN A 141 -16.26 13.01 -6.48
C ASN A 141 -17.07 14.32 -6.34
N GLU A 142 -18.29 14.33 -6.86
CA GLU A 142 -19.18 15.51 -6.76
C GLU A 142 -19.45 15.94 -5.30
N ASP A 143 -19.52 14.97 -4.38
CA ASP A 143 -19.73 15.15 -2.94
C ASP A 143 -18.49 15.70 -2.19
N GLY A 144 -17.36 15.88 -2.89
CA GLY A 144 -16.10 16.39 -2.33
C GLY A 144 -15.19 15.30 -1.75
N THR A 145 -15.64 14.05 -1.72
CA THR A 145 -14.82 12.90 -1.30
C THR A 145 -13.72 12.60 -2.31
N VAL A 146 -12.63 11.99 -1.85
CA VAL A 146 -11.43 11.72 -2.66
C VAL A 146 -11.17 10.23 -2.75
N LYS A 147 -10.92 9.72 -3.96
CA LYS A 147 -10.55 8.33 -4.22
C LYS A 147 -9.44 8.25 -5.26
N GLY A 148 -8.87 7.07 -5.46
CA GLY A 148 -7.97 6.79 -6.56
C GLY A 148 -8.72 6.67 -7.89
N GLN A 149 -8.01 6.83 -9.00
CA GLN A 149 -8.57 6.63 -10.35
C GLN A 149 -8.89 5.14 -10.58
N ALA A 150 -10.05 4.82 -11.14
CA ALA A 150 -10.48 3.44 -11.31
C ALA A 150 -9.64 2.70 -12.37
N ILE A 151 -9.10 1.54 -11.98
CA ILE A 151 -8.23 0.71 -12.83
C ILE A 151 -8.59 -0.78 -12.76
N VAL A 152 -8.05 -1.53 -13.73
CA VAL A 152 -7.83 -2.97 -13.64
C VAL A 152 -6.32 -3.21 -13.60
N MET A 153 -5.81 -3.69 -12.47
CA MET A 153 -4.38 -3.96 -12.32
C MET A 153 -4.02 -5.34 -12.86
N ASN A 154 -3.06 -5.42 -13.76
CA ASN A 154 -2.57 -6.66 -14.32
C ASN A 154 -1.10 -6.84 -13.96
N VAL A 155 -0.84 -7.83 -13.11
CA VAL A 155 0.53 -8.18 -12.72
C VAL A 155 1.07 -9.24 -13.69
N GLY A 156 2.22 -8.98 -14.30
CA GLY A 156 2.89 -9.87 -15.25
C GLY A 156 3.48 -11.13 -14.61
N LYS A 157 4.30 -11.85 -15.37
CA LYS A 157 5.20 -12.86 -14.80
C LYS A 157 6.42 -12.14 -14.23
N ARG A 158 7.03 -12.68 -13.18
CA ARG A 158 8.33 -12.20 -12.72
C ARG A 158 9.36 -12.44 -13.83
N ILE A 159 10.17 -11.43 -14.08
CA ILE A 159 11.30 -11.46 -15.00
C ILE A 159 12.54 -11.77 -14.15
N ASP A 160 13.29 -12.80 -14.55
CA ASP A 160 14.53 -13.18 -13.89
C ASP A 160 15.62 -12.11 -14.10
N PRO A 161 16.56 -11.99 -13.15
CA PRO A 161 17.62 -10.99 -13.27
C PRO A 161 18.50 -11.28 -14.49
N THR A 162 18.97 -10.22 -15.14
CA THR A 162 19.99 -10.26 -16.19
C THR A 162 21.26 -9.56 -15.70
N SER A 163 22.31 -9.50 -16.51
CA SER A 163 23.54 -8.76 -16.15
C SER A 163 23.29 -7.28 -15.88
N ASP A 164 22.26 -6.72 -16.51
CA ASP A 164 22.03 -5.28 -16.55
C ASP A 164 20.83 -4.89 -15.67
N ARG A 165 20.11 -5.87 -15.11
CA ARG A 165 18.82 -5.62 -14.46
C ARG A 165 18.52 -6.60 -13.32
N PRO A 166 18.09 -6.11 -12.14
CA PRO A 166 17.55 -6.95 -11.08
C PRO A 166 16.28 -7.71 -11.51
N ALA A 167 15.92 -8.71 -10.72
CA ALA A 167 14.64 -9.38 -10.88
C ALA A 167 13.48 -8.38 -10.77
N SER A 168 12.50 -8.47 -11.66
CA SER A 168 11.45 -7.46 -11.74
C SER A 168 10.07 -8.05 -12.02
N THR A 169 9.03 -7.30 -11.70
CA THR A 169 7.65 -7.63 -12.06
C THR A 169 7.04 -6.47 -12.80
N GLN A 170 6.58 -6.73 -14.02
CA GLN A 170 5.82 -5.74 -14.77
C GLN A 170 4.40 -5.63 -14.23
N VAL A 171 3.92 -4.41 -14.06
CA VAL A 171 2.54 -4.07 -13.73
C VAL A 171 1.95 -3.27 -14.89
N THR A 172 0.74 -3.62 -15.29
CA THR A 172 -0.05 -2.90 -16.29
C THR A 172 -1.34 -2.40 -15.65
N LEU A 173 -1.51 -1.09 -15.64
CA LEU A 173 -2.68 -0.39 -15.13
C LEU A 173 -3.56 -0.02 -16.31
N ASN A 174 -4.72 -0.67 -16.43
CA ASN A 174 -5.72 -0.31 -17.42
C ASN A 174 -6.75 0.59 -16.76
N TYR A 175 -6.81 1.86 -17.16
CA TYR A 175 -7.77 2.80 -16.60
C TYR A 175 -9.16 2.51 -17.16
N LYS A 176 -10.16 2.43 -16.28
CA LYS A 176 -11.55 2.11 -16.68
C LYS A 176 -12.20 3.27 -17.43
N ASP A 177 -11.92 4.48 -16.98
CA ASP A 177 -12.28 5.72 -17.66
C ASP A 177 -11.12 6.71 -17.51
N TYR A 178 -10.51 7.08 -18.63
CA TYR A 178 -9.40 8.04 -18.62
C TYR A 178 -9.88 9.46 -18.27
N ASN A 179 -11.14 9.79 -18.58
CA ASN A 179 -11.72 11.10 -18.31
C ASN A 179 -11.90 11.34 -16.81
N GLU A 180 -11.95 10.30 -15.98
CA GLU A 180 -12.16 10.44 -14.54
C GLU A 180 -11.13 11.39 -13.89
N PHE A 181 -9.86 11.26 -14.25
CA PHE A 181 -8.81 12.18 -13.78
C PHE A 181 -8.75 13.47 -14.59
N GLU A 182 -8.99 13.44 -15.90
CA GLU A 182 -8.94 14.65 -16.72
C GLU A 182 -10.07 15.64 -16.40
N ASP A 183 -11.25 15.13 -16.06
CA ASP A 183 -12.42 15.94 -15.71
C ASP A 183 -12.42 16.34 -14.24
N ASP A 184 -12.12 15.40 -13.33
CA ASP A 184 -12.32 15.56 -11.88
C ASP A 184 -11.08 15.20 -11.03
N GLY A 185 -9.90 15.25 -11.65
CA GLY A 185 -8.62 14.96 -11.00
C GLY A 185 -8.23 15.97 -9.93
N ALA A 186 -7.45 15.48 -8.97
CA ALA A 186 -6.87 16.24 -7.89
C ALA A 186 -5.39 15.88 -7.74
N ILE A 187 -4.56 16.91 -7.61
CA ILE A 187 -3.15 16.81 -7.30
C ILE A 187 -2.97 17.58 -6.00
N PHE A 188 -2.60 16.91 -4.91
CA PHE A 188 -2.48 17.52 -3.59
C PHE A 188 -1.20 17.07 -2.91
N ARG A 189 -0.56 17.98 -2.16
CA ARG A 189 0.68 17.70 -1.42
C ARG A 189 0.37 17.57 0.06
N PRO A 190 0.67 16.42 0.68
CA PRO A 190 0.67 16.32 2.12
C PRO A 190 1.83 17.12 2.74
N GLU A 191 1.65 17.54 3.99
CA GLU A 191 2.70 18.22 4.75
C GLU A 191 3.45 17.22 5.62
N GLY A 192 4.79 17.20 5.47
CA GLY A 192 5.67 16.44 6.38
C GLY A 192 5.69 14.93 6.18
N TRP A 193 5.09 14.40 5.10
CA TRP A 193 5.21 12.99 4.72
C TRP A 193 5.09 12.79 3.20
N GLY A 194 5.61 11.67 2.69
CA GLY A 194 5.58 11.34 1.26
C GLY A 194 5.39 9.86 0.95
N ALA A 195 5.81 9.45 -0.25
CA ALA A 195 5.66 8.07 -0.74
C ALA A 195 6.29 7.03 0.21
N ASP A 196 7.46 7.34 0.77
CA ASP A 196 8.26 6.43 1.59
C ASP A 196 7.77 6.34 3.04
N ASP A 197 6.84 7.21 3.42
CA ASP A 197 6.25 7.27 4.74
C ASP A 197 5.04 6.36 4.93
N ILE A 198 4.48 5.85 3.83
CA ILE A 198 3.35 4.93 3.83
C ILE A 198 3.85 3.53 3.53
N PHE A 199 3.77 2.68 4.55
CA PHE A 199 4.18 1.29 4.50
C PHE A 199 2.98 0.36 4.38
N GLY A 200 3.18 -0.78 3.72
CA GLY A 200 2.24 -1.88 3.77
C GLY A 200 2.19 -2.57 5.13
N ILE A 201 1.39 -3.62 5.22
CA ILE A 201 1.39 -4.51 6.39
C ILE A 201 2.51 -5.54 6.20
N PHE A 202 3.37 -5.66 7.21
CA PHE A 202 4.44 -6.65 7.26
C PHE A 202 3.96 -7.92 7.94
N ASP A 203 4.19 -9.06 7.29
CA ASP A 203 3.92 -10.36 7.88
C ASP A 203 4.94 -10.67 8.98
N VAL A 204 4.42 -11.06 10.14
CA VAL A 204 5.21 -11.42 11.32
C VAL A 204 5.19 -12.92 11.54
N THR A 205 6.37 -13.49 11.74
CA THR A 205 6.56 -14.85 12.20
C THR A 205 6.81 -14.86 13.69
N LEU A 206 5.95 -15.55 14.43
CA LEU A 206 6.15 -15.81 15.86
C LEU A 206 6.82 -17.17 16.04
N LYS A 207 7.89 -17.23 16.83
CA LYS A 207 8.64 -18.47 17.06
C LYS A 207 8.77 -18.75 18.55
N GLN A 208 8.34 -19.93 18.98
CA GLN A 208 8.53 -20.37 20.36
C GLN A 208 10.03 -20.59 20.65
N VAL A 209 10.51 -19.98 21.73
CA VAL A 209 11.83 -20.25 22.32
C VAL A 209 11.70 -21.37 23.36
N SER A 210 10.74 -21.23 24.28
CA SER A 210 10.42 -22.24 25.30
C SER A 210 8.98 -22.05 25.79
N ALA A 211 8.35 -23.10 26.30
CA ALA A 211 7.07 -22.97 26.98
C ALA A 211 6.96 -23.99 28.12
N THR A 212 6.39 -23.56 29.25
CA THR A 212 6.04 -24.36 30.43
C THR A 212 4.54 -24.16 30.71
N THR A 213 4.01 -24.79 31.76
CA THR A 213 2.61 -24.62 32.17
C THR A 213 2.28 -23.22 32.70
N SER A 214 3.28 -22.38 32.97
CA SER A 214 3.11 -21.02 33.50
C SER A 214 3.82 -19.93 32.70
N GLU A 215 4.62 -20.28 31.70
CA GLU A 215 5.45 -19.32 30.95
C GLU A 215 5.55 -19.71 29.48
N ILE A 216 5.40 -18.74 28.57
CA ILE A 216 5.66 -18.90 27.13
C ILE A 216 6.67 -17.84 26.72
N LYS A 217 7.81 -18.25 26.17
CA LYS A 217 8.84 -17.39 25.60
C LYS A 217 8.85 -17.52 24.09
N PHE A 218 8.89 -16.40 23.40
CA PHE A 218 8.83 -16.37 21.94
C PHE A 218 9.54 -15.13 21.38
N THR A 219 9.94 -15.22 20.12
CA THR A 219 10.43 -14.08 19.33
C THR A 219 9.40 -13.71 18.26
N ALA A 220 9.49 -12.47 17.79
CA ALA A 220 8.71 -11.97 16.66
C ALA A 220 9.65 -11.36 15.62
N THR A 221 9.55 -11.81 14.38
CA THR A 221 10.38 -11.33 13.27
C THR A 221 9.50 -10.95 12.07
N ASP A 222 9.87 -9.90 11.34
CA ASP A 222 9.28 -9.58 10.03
C ASP A 222 10.24 -9.87 8.89
N GLY A 223 9.62 -10.09 7.73
CA GLY A 223 10.30 -10.38 6.48
C GLY A 223 9.79 -11.66 5.83
N CYS A 224 10.27 -11.91 4.61
CA CYS A 224 9.80 -13.02 3.82
C CYS A 224 10.29 -14.36 4.36
N SER A 225 9.39 -15.35 4.47
CA SER A 225 9.70 -16.73 4.86
C SER A 225 10.28 -16.92 6.28
N GLY A 226 9.87 -16.12 7.26
CA GLY A 226 10.29 -16.31 8.66
C GLY A 226 11.05 -15.14 9.28
N GLY A 227 11.36 -14.12 8.49
CA GLY A 227 11.91 -12.83 8.89
C GLY A 227 13.39 -12.83 9.26
N ASP A 228 14.09 -11.77 8.85
CA ASP A 228 15.50 -11.53 9.17
C ASP A 228 15.67 -10.42 10.23
N GLU A 229 14.61 -9.64 10.49
CA GLU A 229 14.63 -8.51 11.41
C GLU A 229 13.77 -8.80 12.66
N GLU A 230 14.33 -8.55 13.83
CA GLU A 230 13.66 -8.77 15.11
C GLU A 230 12.80 -7.56 15.49
N ILE A 231 11.53 -7.82 15.80
CA ILE A 231 10.62 -6.79 16.29
C ILE A 231 10.64 -6.83 17.81
N THR A 232 11.11 -5.77 18.45
CA THR A 232 11.18 -5.64 19.92
C THR A 232 10.19 -4.63 20.51
N SER A 233 9.37 -4.01 19.67
CA SER A 233 8.47 -2.90 20.02
C SER A 233 7.04 -3.31 20.39
N PHE A 234 6.68 -4.60 20.34
CA PHE A 234 5.32 -5.02 20.68
C PHE A 234 5.01 -4.89 22.19
N VAL A 235 3.75 -4.58 22.48
CA VAL A 235 3.18 -4.52 23.83
C VAL A 235 2.16 -5.64 24.03
N GLY A 236 1.83 -5.97 25.28
CA GLY A 236 0.97 -7.10 25.61
C GLY A 236 -0.41 -7.08 24.94
N LEU A 237 -0.99 -5.89 24.74
CA LEU A 237 -2.28 -5.74 24.06
C LEU A 237 -2.24 -6.10 22.56
N ASN A 238 -1.05 -6.25 21.98
CA ASN A 238 -0.87 -6.67 20.60
C ASN A 238 -1.02 -8.18 20.42
N PHE A 239 -0.97 -8.97 21.50
CA PHE A 239 -1.01 -10.42 21.41
C PHE A 239 -2.37 -10.98 21.85
N LEU A 240 -2.72 -12.10 21.23
CA LEU A 240 -3.90 -12.89 21.57
C LEU A 240 -3.48 -14.35 21.74
N LEU A 241 -3.59 -14.83 22.97
CA LEU A 241 -3.41 -16.24 23.34
C LEU A 241 -4.78 -16.89 23.43
N ARG A 242 -4.96 -18.02 22.74
CA ARG A 242 -6.18 -18.83 22.81
C ARG A 242 -5.86 -20.26 23.23
N ASP A 243 -6.77 -20.85 23.99
CA ASP A 243 -6.72 -22.27 24.33
C ASP A 243 -7.11 -23.16 23.14
N THR A 244 -7.11 -24.47 23.34
CA THR A 244 -7.48 -25.46 22.30
C THR A 244 -8.95 -25.42 21.91
N ALA A 245 -9.82 -24.80 22.72
CA ALA A 245 -11.22 -24.55 22.40
C ALA A 245 -11.43 -23.19 21.69
N GLY A 246 -10.36 -22.41 21.49
CA GLY A 246 -10.39 -21.09 20.88
C GLY A 246 -10.77 -19.95 21.84
N ALA A 247 -10.94 -20.22 23.13
CA ALA A 247 -11.25 -19.19 24.13
C ALA A 247 -10.01 -18.35 24.45
N VAL A 248 -10.20 -17.05 24.68
CA VAL A 248 -9.10 -16.12 24.98
C VAL A 248 -8.58 -16.37 26.39
N VAL A 249 -7.26 -16.54 26.51
CA VAL A 249 -6.57 -16.80 27.78
C VAL A 249 -5.96 -15.51 28.29
N THR A 250 -6.28 -15.17 29.55
CA THR A 250 -5.67 -14.02 30.23
C THR A 250 -4.24 -14.37 30.63
N HIS A 251 -3.32 -13.45 30.42
CA HIS A 251 -1.90 -13.59 30.73
C HIS A 251 -1.32 -12.24 31.12
N SER A 252 -0.21 -12.26 31.83
CA SER A 252 0.64 -11.08 31.97
C SER A 252 1.71 -11.10 30.88
N PHE A 253 2.18 -9.92 30.50
CA PHE A 253 3.15 -9.74 29.41
C PHE A 253 4.41 -9.06 29.93
N VAL A 254 5.56 -9.61 29.55
CA VAL A 254 6.87 -8.98 29.71
C VAL A 254 7.37 -8.60 28.32
N PRO A 255 7.70 -7.31 28.07
CA PRO A 255 8.26 -6.85 26.81
C PRO A 255 9.55 -7.58 26.43
N ALA A 256 9.95 -7.47 25.16
CA ALA A 256 11.17 -8.08 24.66
C ALA A 256 12.39 -7.60 25.47
N ALA A 257 13.22 -8.55 25.90
CA ALA A 257 14.55 -8.29 26.41
C ALA A 257 15.53 -7.94 25.25
N PRO A 258 16.78 -7.52 25.53
CA PRO A 258 17.75 -7.18 24.48
C PRO A 258 18.09 -8.30 23.50
N ASP A 259 17.69 -9.54 23.81
CA ASP A 259 17.80 -10.74 22.98
C ASP A 259 16.55 -10.99 22.12
N GLY A 260 15.59 -10.05 22.09
CA GLY A 260 14.37 -10.14 21.27
C GLY A 260 13.29 -11.04 21.85
N ILE A 261 13.45 -11.57 23.06
CA ILE A 261 12.53 -12.56 23.64
C ILE A 261 11.42 -11.89 24.45
N TYR A 262 10.18 -12.08 24.01
CA TYR A 262 8.97 -11.76 24.76
C TYR A 262 8.59 -12.90 25.71
N THR A 263 7.94 -12.56 26.82
CA THR A 263 7.42 -13.57 27.77
C THR A 263 5.96 -13.33 28.10
N LEU A 264 5.12 -14.36 27.95
CA LEU A 264 3.78 -14.42 28.54
C LEU A 264 3.85 -15.27 29.81
N THR A 265 3.28 -14.79 30.90
CA THR A 265 3.15 -15.56 32.15
C THR A 265 1.68 -15.78 32.50
N GLY A 266 1.35 -16.95 33.01
CA GLY A 266 -0.01 -17.32 33.38
C GLY A 266 -0.04 -18.65 34.12
N THR A 267 -1.18 -19.33 34.07
CA THR A 267 -1.34 -20.66 34.67
C THR A 267 -2.12 -21.56 33.73
N GLY A 268 -1.73 -22.84 33.66
CA GLY A 268 -2.48 -23.85 32.90
C GLY A 268 -2.27 -23.74 31.39
N PHE A 269 -1.12 -23.22 30.93
CA PHE A 269 -0.75 -23.35 29.53
C PHE A 269 -0.54 -24.83 29.19
N THR A 270 -1.07 -25.26 28.05
CA THR A 270 -0.95 -26.63 27.56
C THR A 270 -0.57 -26.67 26.08
N ASP A 271 -0.17 -27.84 25.61
CA ASP A 271 0.01 -28.10 24.18
C ASP A 271 -1.23 -27.69 23.37
N GLY A 272 -0.97 -27.11 22.20
CA GLY A 272 -2.01 -26.73 21.25
C GLY A 272 -2.64 -25.36 21.49
N PHE A 273 -2.22 -24.62 22.53
CA PHE A 273 -2.56 -23.21 22.64
C PHE A 273 -2.02 -22.46 21.41
N THR A 274 -2.71 -21.40 20.99
CA THR A 274 -2.33 -20.61 19.82
C THR A 274 -2.03 -19.16 20.21
N LEU A 275 -0.87 -18.68 19.80
CA LEU A 275 -0.45 -17.28 19.96
C LEU A 275 -0.46 -16.58 18.60
N THR A 276 -1.09 -15.41 18.57
CA THR A 276 -1.23 -14.55 17.37
C THR A 276 -1.07 -13.08 17.75
N LEU A 277 -0.77 -12.24 16.77
CA LEU A 277 -1.08 -10.82 16.85
C LEU A 277 -2.60 -10.61 16.79
N LYS A 278 -3.09 -9.60 17.50
CA LYS A 278 -4.50 -9.24 17.56
C LYS A 278 -4.90 -8.47 16.30
N GLY A 279 -5.05 -9.19 15.18
CA GLY A 279 -5.29 -8.60 13.87
C GLY A 279 -4.08 -7.81 13.39
N VAL A 280 -4.33 -6.69 12.70
CA VAL A 280 -3.26 -5.76 12.29
C VAL A 280 -2.88 -4.86 13.46
N VAL A 281 -1.60 -4.84 13.78
CA VAL A 281 -1.01 -4.06 14.86
C VAL A 281 -0.18 -2.93 14.25
N THR A 282 -0.62 -1.69 14.41
CA THR A 282 0.11 -0.50 13.96
C THR A 282 0.98 0.06 15.08
N GLN A 283 2.27 0.23 14.81
CA GLN A 283 3.23 0.81 15.75
C GLN A 283 3.05 2.33 15.87
N THR A 284 3.09 2.80 17.11
CA THR A 284 3.01 4.23 17.39
C THR A 284 4.30 4.93 16.96
N GLY A 285 4.20 6.08 16.29
CA GLY A 285 5.35 6.87 15.84
C GLY A 285 5.76 6.58 14.39
N THR A 286 6.04 5.32 14.04
CA THR A 286 6.44 4.97 12.66
C THR A 286 5.26 4.79 11.72
N GLY A 287 4.11 4.32 12.23
CA GLY A 287 2.96 3.93 11.41
C GLY A 287 3.11 2.56 10.73
N THR A 288 4.20 1.85 11.01
CA THR A 288 4.44 0.49 10.49
C THR A 288 3.37 -0.45 11.02
N SER A 289 2.75 -1.23 10.14
CA SER A 289 1.69 -2.16 10.50
C SER A 289 2.13 -3.60 10.33
N TYR A 290 1.74 -4.46 11.27
CA TYR A 290 2.17 -5.85 11.35
C TYR A 290 0.97 -6.79 11.48
N GLU A 291 1.04 -7.98 10.90
CA GLU A 291 0.04 -9.03 11.07
C GLU A 291 0.73 -10.39 11.15
N SER A 292 0.24 -11.29 12.00
CA SER A 292 0.74 -12.67 12.04
C SER A 292 -0.23 -13.58 11.26
N PRO A 293 0.02 -13.87 9.97
CA PRO A 293 -0.91 -14.65 9.15
C PRO A 293 -1.02 -16.11 9.60
N THR A 294 0.02 -16.61 10.28
CA THR A 294 0.04 -17.99 10.82
C THR A 294 0.17 -17.95 12.34
N PRO A 295 -0.71 -18.64 13.09
CA PRO A 295 -0.59 -18.73 14.54
C PRO A 295 0.63 -19.56 14.97
N LEU A 296 1.30 -19.12 16.03
CA LEU A 296 2.28 -19.95 16.73
C LEU A 296 1.53 -20.98 17.58
N ILE A 297 1.75 -22.26 17.29
CA ILE A 297 1.23 -23.37 18.08
C ILE A 297 2.20 -23.67 19.23
N ILE A 298 1.72 -23.53 20.46
CA ILE A 298 2.51 -23.73 21.67
C ILE A 298 2.70 -25.23 21.94
N LYS A 299 3.94 -25.59 22.29
CA LYS A 299 4.33 -26.91 22.78
C LYS A 299 5.01 -26.75 24.13
N VAL A 300 4.33 -27.15 25.19
CA VAL A 300 4.81 -27.10 26.56
C VAL A 300 5.82 -28.23 26.76
N THR A 301 7.04 -27.86 27.14
CA THR A 301 8.04 -28.82 27.60
C THR A 301 7.93 -28.91 29.13
N PRO A 302 7.93 -30.12 29.71
CA PRO A 302 7.97 -30.32 31.17
C PRO A 302 9.16 -29.65 31.84
#